data_AF-A0A139PGM3-F1
#
_entry.id   AF-A0A139PGM3-F1
#
_cell.length_a   1.000
_cell.length_b   1.000
_cell.length_c   1.000
_cell.angle_alpha   90.00
_cell.angle_beta   90.00
_cell.angle_gamma   90.00
#
_symmetry.space_group_name_H-M   'P 1'
#
loop_
_entity.id
_entity.type
_entity.pdbx_description
1 polymer ?
#
loop_
_entity_poly.entity_id
_entity_poly.type
_entity_poly.pdbx_seq_one_letter_code
_entity_poly.pdbx_strand_id
1 'polypeptide(L)'
;MNNVPVPVEFNFTKRLEGRELKANEFSFVLKDSEGNTLETVSNDAAGNVKFKALEFKKGQEGVHKYTVEEVAGTDATVSYDTMKAEVTVTVSHDGTAKVLVVNVTDAPDKEFNNRVTPPEEPKFQPEKYVLNTEKFSITDNKLLDDDAELTDKYGETNTDPYVDGTSNNEAENINTKTVKRGDKLVYQVWLDTTQFDAANKDNIQSVGISDDYDEAKLELDATKIKAYDSVTGDDVTDKFDITVEGGVITATLKAGFTKSLGDAENTQIIDTTKFAFGRYYKFDIPTTVKADVPWWCRYRKYCSASSQLLQPNY
;
A
#
# COMPACT_ATOMS: atom_id res chain seq x y z
N MET A 1 30.23 8.94 58.93
CA MET A 1 30.48 9.74 57.71
C MET A 1 29.21 9.71 56.90
N ASN A 2 28.68 10.86 56.47
CA ASN A 2 27.47 10.90 55.64
C ASN A 2 27.82 10.39 54.24
N ASN A 3 27.22 9.27 53.85
CA ASN A 3 27.36 8.67 52.52
C ASN A 3 26.14 9.07 51.67
N VAL A 4 26.07 10.34 51.29
CA VAL A 4 24.99 10.85 50.44
C VAL A 4 25.24 10.36 49.01
N PRO A 5 24.32 9.57 48.40
CA PRO A 5 24.49 9.12 47.03
C PRO A 5 24.41 10.28 46.04
N VAL A 6 25.16 10.17 44.93
CA VAL A 6 25.11 11.12 43.81
C VAL A 6 24.34 10.48 42.66
N PRO A 7 23.17 11.00 42.27
CA PRO A 7 22.40 10.46 41.15
C PRO A 7 23.00 10.90 39.80
N VAL A 8 22.99 9.99 38.83
CA VAL A 8 23.34 10.26 37.43
C VAL A 8 22.15 9.89 36.55
N GLU A 9 21.69 10.84 35.74
CA GLU A 9 20.59 10.64 34.81
C GLU A 9 21.09 10.24 33.42
N PHE A 10 20.31 9.38 32.75
CA PHE A 10 20.54 8.95 31.37
C PHE A 10 19.31 9.38 30.57
N ASN A 11 19.45 10.50 29.83
CA ASN A 11 18.38 11.11 29.06
C ASN A 11 18.73 11.07 27.57
N PHE A 12 17.83 10.52 26.77
CA PHE A 12 17.94 10.32 25.32
C PHE A 12 16.66 10.77 24.62
N THR A 13 16.71 10.93 23.30
CA THR A 13 15.52 11.23 22.48
C THR A 13 15.30 10.17 21.41
N LYS A 14 14.04 10.07 20.96
CA LYS A 14 13.57 9.22 19.89
C LYS A 14 12.90 10.09 18.85
N ARG A 15 13.38 9.98 17.62
CA ARG A 15 12.75 10.57 16.44
C ARG A 15 12.24 9.47 15.51
N LEU A 16 11.05 9.69 14.96
CA LEU A 16 10.46 8.84 13.93
C LEU A 16 10.21 9.67 12.67
N GLU A 17 10.77 9.23 11.55
CA GLU A 17 10.42 9.74 10.23
C GLU A 17 9.32 8.88 9.60
N GLY A 18 8.44 9.48 8.79
CA GLY A 18 7.42 8.78 8.01
C GLY A 18 6.02 8.83 8.62
N ARG A 19 5.90 9.05 9.94
CA ARG A 19 4.64 9.40 10.62
C ARG A 19 4.89 9.97 12.02
N GLU A 20 3.81 10.35 12.70
CA GLU A 20 3.85 10.76 14.10
C GLU A 20 4.31 9.61 15.02
N LEU A 21 5.15 9.95 16.01
CA LEU A 21 5.63 9.07 17.06
C LEU A 21 4.58 8.94 18.16
N LYS A 22 4.22 7.72 18.55
CA LYS A 22 3.30 7.46 19.67
C LYS A 22 4.06 7.20 20.96
N ALA A 23 3.43 7.51 22.10
CA ALA A 23 3.98 7.15 23.40
C ALA A 23 4.07 5.63 23.56
N ASN A 24 5.13 5.17 24.21
CA ASN A 24 5.43 3.77 24.49
C ASN A 24 5.61 2.89 23.24
N GLU A 25 5.99 3.46 22.11
CA GLU A 25 6.06 2.75 20.83
C GLU A 25 7.37 1.98 20.65
N PHE A 26 8.51 2.59 21.01
CA PHE A 26 9.84 1.99 20.90
C PHE A 26 10.44 1.78 22.29
N SER A 27 11.24 0.72 22.42
CA SER A 27 11.85 0.31 23.69
C SER A 27 13.36 0.45 23.65
N PHE A 28 13.94 0.85 24.78
CA PHE A 28 15.37 1.14 24.92
C PHE A 28 15.90 0.44 26.16
N VAL A 29 17.12 -0.10 26.06
CA VAL A 29 17.79 -0.82 27.14
C VAL A 29 19.04 -0.08 27.58
N LEU A 30 19.19 0.08 28.88
CA LEU A 30 20.43 0.52 29.52
C LEU A 30 21.20 -0.71 29.99
N LYS A 31 22.45 -0.84 29.56
CA LYS A 31 23.34 -1.95 29.91
C LYS A 31 24.60 -1.47 30.63
N ASP A 32 25.11 -2.31 31.52
CA ASP A 32 26.44 -2.12 32.11
C ASP A 32 27.56 -2.61 31.16
N SER A 33 28.82 -2.48 31.61
CA SER A 33 29.99 -2.91 30.85
C SER A 33 30.11 -4.42 30.62
N GLU A 34 29.37 -5.23 31.38
CA GLU A 34 29.32 -6.69 31.21
C GLU A 34 28.20 -7.10 30.24
N GLY A 35 27.37 -6.15 29.80
CA GLY A 35 26.24 -6.38 28.92
C GLY A 35 24.95 -6.76 29.65
N ASN A 36 24.94 -6.70 30.98
CA ASN A 36 23.73 -6.96 31.76
C ASN A 36 22.74 -5.81 31.57
N THR A 37 21.47 -6.13 31.33
CA THR A 37 20.41 -5.13 31.22
C THR A 37 20.03 -4.62 32.61
N LEU A 38 20.22 -3.33 32.84
CA LEU A 38 19.88 -2.66 34.10
C LEU A 38 18.44 -2.19 34.12
N GLU A 39 17.97 -1.65 32.99
CA GLU A 39 16.60 -1.17 32.85
C GLU A 39 16.16 -1.17 31.38
N THR A 40 14.85 -1.33 31.17
CA THR A 40 14.19 -1.15 29.88
C THR A 40 13.09 -0.11 30.05
N VAL A 41 13.08 0.90 29.18
CA VAL A 41 12.07 1.97 29.16
C VAL A 41 11.56 2.16 27.74
N SER A 42 10.49 2.92 27.58
CA SER A 42 9.95 3.31 26.27
C SER A 42 9.95 4.82 26.10
N ASN A 43 9.85 5.30 24.85
CA ASN A 43 9.73 6.73 24.58
C ASN A 43 8.38 7.29 25.09
N ASP A 44 8.34 8.56 25.49
CA ASP A 44 7.08 9.29 25.67
C ASP A 44 6.56 9.88 24.32
N ALA A 45 5.39 10.54 24.35
CA ALA A 45 4.78 11.14 23.16
C ALA A 45 5.62 12.27 22.53
N ALA A 46 6.49 12.92 23.31
CA ALA A 46 7.41 13.94 22.83
C ALA A 46 8.76 13.35 22.38
N GLY A 47 8.90 12.01 22.42
CA GLY A 47 10.12 11.31 22.07
C GLY A 47 11.18 11.26 23.17
N ASN A 48 10.89 11.66 24.41
CA ASN A 48 11.89 11.52 25.46
C ASN A 48 12.03 10.07 25.91
N VAL A 49 13.27 9.64 26.10
CA VAL A 49 13.65 8.33 26.65
C VAL A 49 14.38 8.60 27.95
N LYS A 50 13.73 8.27 29.08
CA LYS A 50 14.24 8.57 30.43
C LYS A 50 14.37 7.30 31.25
N PHE A 51 15.60 7.00 31.64
CA PHE A 51 15.90 5.94 32.60
C PHE A 51 15.85 6.47 34.03
N LYS A 52 15.72 5.57 35.00
CA LYS A 52 15.92 5.91 36.41
C LYS A 52 17.37 6.32 36.63
N ALA A 53 17.56 7.31 37.50
CA ALA A 53 18.90 7.75 37.86
C ALA A 53 19.67 6.61 38.56
N LEU A 54 20.93 6.42 38.17
CA LEU A 54 21.84 5.52 38.86
C LEU A 54 22.51 6.27 40.01
N GLU A 55 22.48 5.69 41.21
CA GLU A 55 23.08 6.29 42.40
C GLU A 55 24.50 5.77 42.64
N PHE A 56 25.48 6.67 42.68
CA PHE A 56 26.85 6.35 43.04
C PHE A 56 27.14 6.71 44.49
N LYS A 57 27.77 5.79 45.22
CA LYS A 57 28.09 5.91 46.65
C LYS A 57 29.58 5.73 46.86
N LYS A 58 30.06 6.14 48.03
CA LYS A 58 31.43 5.88 48.46
C LYS A 58 31.75 4.39 48.41
N GLY A 59 32.91 4.02 47.89
CA GLY A 59 33.31 2.63 47.63
C GLY A 59 33.06 2.14 46.20
N GLN A 60 32.46 2.98 45.34
CA GLN A 60 32.26 2.70 43.90
C GLN A 60 33.17 3.57 43.03
N GLU A 61 34.33 3.97 43.54
CA GLU A 61 35.31 4.75 42.79
C GLU A 61 35.83 3.97 41.57
N GLY A 62 36.04 4.67 40.46
CA GLY A 62 36.48 4.08 39.21
C GLY A 62 35.69 4.56 38.00
N VAL A 63 35.93 3.88 36.88
CA VAL A 63 35.29 4.17 35.59
C VAL A 63 34.21 3.13 35.35
N HIS A 64 32.97 3.60 35.21
CA HIS A 64 31.80 2.79 34.90
C HIS A 64 31.32 3.14 33.49
N LYS A 65 31.22 2.13 32.62
CA LYS A 65 30.75 2.31 31.25
C LYS A 65 29.35 1.73 31.11
N TYR A 66 28.52 2.48 30.41
CA TYR A 66 27.14 2.10 30.13
C TYR A 66 26.87 2.24 28.65
N THR A 67 25.96 1.41 28.15
CA THR A 67 25.50 1.46 26.77
C THR A 67 23.99 1.55 26.75
N VAL A 68 23.45 2.50 25.97
CA VAL A 68 22.03 2.57 25.65
C VAL A 68 21.82 2.12 24.21
N GLU A 69 20.89 1.20 24.01
CA GLU A 69 20.55 0.63 22.70
C GLU A 69 19.02 0.61 22.53
N GLU A 70 18.54 0.80 21.31
CA GLU A 70 17.15 0.50 20.96
C GLU A 70 16.95 -1.01 20.80
N VAL A 71 15.80 -1.50 21.27
CA VAL A 71 15.36 -2.88 21.05
C VAL A 71 14.59 -2.91 19.75
N ALA A 72 15.14 -3.59 18.74
CA ALA A 72 14.46 -3.78 17.46
C ALA A 72 13.12 -4.51 17.65
N GLY A 73 12.06 -3.94 17.09
CA GLY A 73 10.74 -4.56 17.06
C GLY A 73 10.57 -5.53 15.89
N THR A 74 9.32 -5.84 15.56
CA THR A 74 8.96 -6.80 14.50
C THR A 74 8.30 -6.15 13.28
N ASP A 75 8.08 -4.84 13.29
CA ASP A 75 7.44 -4.13 12.18
C ASP A 75 8.42 -3.98 11.01
N ALA A 76 8.16 -4.71 9.92
CA ALA A 76 9.02 -4.73 8.74
C ALA A 76 9.03 -3.39 7.97
N THR A 77 8.06 -2.50 8.23
CA THR A 77 8.03 -1.16 7.63
C THR A 77 8.95 -0.18 8.36
N VAL A 78 9.42 -0.54 9.57
CA VAL A 78 10.28 0.32 10.39
C VAL A 78 11.74 -0.10 10.24
N SER A 79 12.56 0.83 9.76
CA SER A 79 14.01 0.76 9.93
C SER A 79 14.36 1.21 11.34
N TYR A 80 14.73 0.27 12.20
CA TYR A 80 15.15 0.53 13.57
C TYR A 80 16.58 1.07 13.63
N ASP A 81 16.84 1.99 14.55
CA ASP A 81 18.18 2.49 14.80
C ASP A 81 19.06 1.41 15.44
N THR A 82 20.30 1.30 14.97
CA THR A 82 21.29 0.33 15.46
C THR A 82 22.39 0.99 16.30
N MET A 83 22.28 2.31 16.54
CA MET A 83 23.19 3.08 17.37
C MET A 83 23.35 2.46 18.76
N LYS A 84 24.58 2.48 19.25
CA LYS A 84 24.93 2.17 20.64
C LYS A 84 25.50 3.41 21.29
N ALA A 85 24.73 4.07 22.14
CA ALA A 85 25.17 5.27 22.82
C ALA A 85 25.99 4.90 24.07
N GLU A 86 27.30 5.16 24.03
CA GLU A 86 28.19 4.89 25.16
C GLU A 86 28.29 6.09 26.10
N VAL A 87 28.01 5.87 27.38
CA VAL A 87 28.15 6.87 28.45
C VAL A 87 29.17 6.37 29.46
N THR A 88 30.14 7.22 29.80
CA THR A 88 31.17 6.90 30.79
C THR A 88 30.98 7.75 32.04
N VAL A 89 30.85 7.09 33.19
CA VAL A 89 30.77 7.74 34.50
C VAL A 89 32.06 7.48 35.26
N THR A 90 32.78 8.54 35.63
CA THR A 90 33.99 8.45 36.46
C THR A 90 33.68 8.95 37.86
N VAL A 91 33.83 8.06 38.84
CA VAL A 91 33.60 8.34 40.26
C VAL A 91 34.95 8.46 40.96
N SER A 92 35.19 9.59 41.64
CA SER A 92 36.43 9.85 42.37
C SER A 92 36.18 10.55 43.70
N HIS A 93 37.23 10.62 44.52
CA HIS A 93 37.23 11.40 45.75
C HIS A 93 38.00 12.70 45.54
N ASP A 94 37.39 13.82 45.95
CA ASP A 94 38.15 15.03 46.18
C ASP A 94 38.97 14.84 47.47
N GLY A 95 40.27 14.56 47.29
CA GLY A 95 41.24 14.28 48.34
C GLY A 95 41.36 15.38 49.39
N THR A 96 40.82 16.56 49.11
CA THR A 96 40.80 17.74 49.98
C THR A 96 39.49 17.87 50.78
N ALA A 97 38.36 17.39 50.24
CA ALA A 97 37.02 17.64 50.78
C ALA A 97 36.30 16.39 51.34
N LYS A 98 36.81 15.17 51.14
CA LYS A 98 36.12 13.89 51.46
C LYS A 98 34.74 13.76 50.76
N VAL A 99 34.48 14.55 49.72
CA VAL A 99 33.26 14.54 48.91
C VAL A 99 33.43 13.56 47.75
N LEU A 100 32.34 12.91 47.34
CA LEU A 100 32.29 12.07 46.14
C LEU A 100 32.07 12.96 44.92
N VAL A 101 32.94 12.85 43.91
CA VAL A 101 32.85 13.59 42.65
C VAL A 101 32.47 12.60 41.56
N VAL A 102 31.43 12.93 40.78
CA VAL A 102 30.96 12.11 39.67
C VAL A 102 31.02 12.95 38.40
N ASN A 103 31.84 12.52 37.43
CA ASN A 103 31.96 13.14 36.12
C ASN A 103 31.34 12.23 35.07
N VAL A 104 30.44 12.78 34.26
CA VAL A 104 29.78 12.06 33.17
C VAL A 104 30.36 12.54 31.85
N THR A 105 30.85 11.59 31.05
CA THR A 105 31.14 11.80 29.64
C THR A 105 29.99 11.16 28.86
N ASP A 106 29.19 12.02 28.26
CA ASP A 106 28.02 11.65 27.50
C ASP A 106 28.37 11.09 26.12
N ALA A 107 27.44 10.34 25.55
CA ALA A 107 27.51 9.91 24.16
C ALA A 107 27.47 11.12 23.21
N PRO A 108 28.22 11.08 22.09
CA PRO A 108 28.24 12.17 21.11
C PRO A 108 26.89 12.34 20.39
N ASP A 109 26.14 11.24 20.28
CA ASP A 109 24.78 11.22 19.76
C ASP A 109 23.85 10.63 20.83
N LYS A 110 22.69 11.26 21.00
CA LYS A 110 21.68 10.92 21.99
C LYS A 110 20.28 10.78 21.39
N GLU A 111 20.14 10.88 20.07
CA GLU A 111 18.86 10.75 19.38
C GLU A 111 18.83 9.44 18.58
N PHE A 112 17.93 8.54 18.95
CA PHE A 112 17.66 7.34 18.16
C PHE A 112 16.68 7.67 17.04
N ASN A 113 17.04 7.34 15.81
CA ASN A 113 16.32 7.73 14.60
C ASN A 113 15.76 6.51 13.87
N ASN A 114 14.43 6.32 13.95
CA ASN A 114 13.74 5.33 13.10
C ASN A 114 13.14 5.99 11.88
N ARG A 115 12.95 5.17 10.85
CA ARG A 115 12.20 5.57 9.65
C ARG A 115 11.13 4.54 9.33
N VAL A 116 9.89 4.99 9.22
CA VAL A 116 8.81 4.22 8.61
C VAL A 116 8.90 4.37 7.10
N THR A 117 8.96 3.26 6.39
CA THR A 117 8.84 3.19 4.94
C THR A 117 7.52 2.52 4.63
N PRO A 118 6.51 3.27 4.17
CA PRO A 118 5.25 2.67 3.74
C PRO A 118 5.50 1.61 2.66
N PRO A 119 4.63 0.59 2.57
CA PRO A 119 4.63 -0.32 1.44
C PRO A 119 4.56 0.43 0.11
N GLU A 120 5.22 -0.08 -0.91
CA GLU A 120 5.07 0.47 -2.25
C GLU A 120 3.63 0.26 -2.74
N GLU A 121 3.06 1.31 -3.31
CA GLU A 121 1.74 1.25 -3.89
C GLU A 121 1.77 0.33 -5.13
N PRO A 122 0.86 -0.65 -5.23
CA PRO A 122 0.82 -1.52 -6.39
C PRO A 122 0.51 -0.73 -7.66
N LYS A 123 1.20 -1.05 -8.75
CA LYS A 123 0.88 -0.46 -10.06
C LYS A 123 -0.40 -1.08 -10.61
N PHE A 124 -1.45 -0.29 -10.70
CA PHE A 124 -2.71 -0.72 -11.29
C PHE A 124 -2.71 -0.47 -12.80
N GLN A 125 -3.02 -1.49 -13.60
CA GLN A 125 -2.93 -1.47 -15.06
C GLN A 125 -4.19 -2.13 -15.68
N PRO A 126 -5.36 -1.48 -15.56
CA PRO A 126 -6.60 -2.04 -16.06
C PRO A 126 -6.68 -1.95 -17.58
N GLU A 127 -7.40 -2.88 -18.21
CA GLU A 127 -7.62 -2.85 -19.67
C GLU A 127 -9.11 -2.64 -19.99
N LYS A 128 -9.41 -2.05 -21.15
CA LYS A 128 -10.78 -1.89 -21.64
C LYS A 128 -10.87 -2.10 -23.14
N TYR A 129 -11.77 -2.99 -23.55
CA TYR A 129 -12.02 -3.33 -24.94
C TYR A 129 -13.51 -3.23 -25.28
N VAL A 130 -13.82 -2.95 -26.54
CA VAL A 130 -15.18 -3.05 -27.09
C VAL A 130 -15.24 -4.23 -28.03
N LEU A 131 -16.01 -5.25 -27.64
CA LEU A 131 -16.10 -6.52 -28.34
C LEU A 131 -17.49 -6.70 -28.96
N ASN A 132 -17.58 -7.55 -29.98
CA ASN A 132 -18.85 -7.95 -30.60
C ASN A 132 -19.42 -9.27 -30.05
N THR A 133 -18.71 -9.93 -29.13
CA THR A 133 -19.12 -11.19 -28.50
C THR A 133 -18.74 -11.23 -27.03
N GLU A 134 -19.58 -11.87 -26.22
CA GLU A 134 -19.28 -12.18 -24.83
C GLU A 134 -18.25 -13.32 -24.75
N LYS A 135 -17.57 -13.43 -23.60
CA LYS A 135 -16.62 -14.49 -23.25
C LYS A 135 -15.44 -14.65 -24.22
N PHE A 136 -15.08 -13.60 -24.93
CA PHE A 136 -13.86 -13.59 -25.72
C PHE A 136 -12.64 -13.37 -24.82
N SER A 137 -11.51 -14.01 -25.13
CA SER A 137 -10.23 -13.79 -24.43
C SER A 137 -10.33 -13.86 -22.89
N ILE A 138 -11.18 -14.74 -22.35
CA ILE A 138 -11.33 -14.86 -20.88
C ILE A 138 -10.09 -15.50 -20.26
N THR A 139 -9.67 -16.66 -20.77
CA THR A 139 -8.56 -17.44 -20.20
C THR A 139 -7.22 -17.22 -20.90
N ASP A 140 -7.18 -16.37 -21.93
CA ASP A 140 -5.96 -15.99 -22.65
C ASP A 140 -5.83 -14.46 -22.70
N ASN A 141 -4.75 -13.94 -23.27
CA ASN A 141 -4.43 -12.52 -23.26
C ASN A 141 -4.32 -11.97 -24.69
N LYS A 142 -5.19 -12.43 -25.58
CA LYS A 142 -5.14 -12.07 -27.01
C LYS A 142 -5.18 -10.56 -27.23
N LEU A 143 -6.12 -9.89 -26.56
CA LEU A 143 -6.33 -8.43 -26.66
C LEU A 143 -5.16 -7.54 -26.15
N LEU A 144 -4.12 -8.09 -25.50
CA LEU A 144 -3.06 -7.25 -24.89
C LEU A 144 -2.09 -6.64 -25.90
N ASP A 145 -1.95 -7.23 -27.10
CA ASP A 145 -1.06 -6.71 -28.14
C ASP A 145 -1.76 -5.73 -29.10
N ASP A 146 -3.04 -5.44 -28.88
CA ASP A 146 -3.82 -4.46 -29.66
C ASP A 146 -3.25 -3.04 -29.57
N ASP A 147 -2.57 -2.70 -28.47
CA ASP A 147 -1.93 -1.40 -28.27
C ASP A 147 -0.40 -1.44 -28.51
N ALA A 148 0.14 -2.46 -29.20
CA ALA A 148 1.58 -2.70 -29.30
C ALA A 148 2.36 -1.56 -29.99
N GLU A 149 1.69 -0.71 -30.77
CA GLU A 149 2.26 0.50 -31.35
C GLU A 149 2.45 1.65 -30.36
N LEU A 150 1.75 1.63 -29.22
CA LEU A 150 1.78 2.69 -28.22
C LEU A 150 2.98 2.50 -27.28
N THR A 151 3.66 3.60 -26.96
CA THR A 151 4.80 3.57 -26.03
C THR A 151 4.33 3.71 -24.59
N ASP A 152 3.29 4.50 -24.37
CA ASP A 152 2.57 4.65 -23.11
C ASP A 152 1.07 4.56 -23.40
N LYS A 153 0.55 3.33 -23.53
CA LYS A 153 -0.86 3.12 -23.86
C LYS A 153 -1.83 3.82 -22.90
N TYR A 154 -1.47 3.96 -21.63
CA TYR A 154 -2.29 4.63 -20.62
C TYR A 154 -2.32 6.15 -20.82
N GLY A 155 -1.15 6.78 -20.95
CA GLY A 155 -1.07 8.22 -21.19
C GLY A 155 -1.63 8.63 -22.56
N GLU A 156 -1.34 7.85 -23.59
CA GLU A 156 -1.70 8.13 -24.98
C GLU A 156 -3.22 7.99 -25.21
N THR A 157 -3.85 6.87 -24.82
CA THR A 157 -5.31 6.67 -25.02
C THR A 157 -6.17 7.53 -24.10
N ASN A 158 -5.66 7.95 -22.93
CA ASN A 158 -6.33 8.95 -22.10
C ASN A 158 -6.36 10.34 -22.76
N THR A 159 -5.31 10.67 -23.52
CA THR A 159 -5.21 11.94 -24.25
C THR A 159 -6.07 11.92 -25.51
N ASP A 160 -5.96 10.85 -26.30
CA ASP A 160 -6.76 10.62 -27.49
C ASP A 160 -7.03 9.11 -27.67
N PRO A 161 -8.25 8.63 -27.40
CA PRO A 161 -8.56 7.21 -27.52
C PRO A 161 -8.57 6.70 -28.98
N TYR A 162 -8.35 7.56 -29.97
CA TYR A 162 -8.24 7.19 -31.39
C TYR A 162 -6.79 7.11 -31.89
N VAL A 163 -5.80 7.31 -31.00
CA VAL A 163 -4.38 7.06 -31.32
C VAL A 163 -4.08 5.57 -31.48
N ASP A 164 -4.85 4.73 -30.77
CA ASP A 164 -4.89 3.29 -30.93
C ASP A 164 -5.42 2.94 -32.33
N GLY A 165 -4.61 2.17 -33.06
CA GLY A 165 -4.90 1.73 -34.42
C GLY A 165 -5.94 0.61 -34.46
N THR A 166 -6.02 -0.07 -35.60
CA THR A 166 -6.88 -1.26 -35.75
C THR A 166 -6.19 -2.41 -36.49
N SER A 167 -4.88 -2.29 -36.70
CA SER A 167 -4.13 -3.18 -37.60
C SER A 167 -3.79 -4.54 -37.00
N ASN A 168 -3.70 -4.60 -35.68
CA ASN A 168 -3.36 -5.72 -34.82
C ASN A 168 -4.60 -6.33 -34.15
N ASN A 169 -5.70 -5.58 -34.04
CA ASN A 169 -6.91 -5.99 -33.37
C ASN A 169 -7.51 -7.28 -33.93
N GLU A 170 -7.95 -8.17 -33.04
CA GLU A 170 -8.74 -9.32 -33.46
C GLU A 170 -10.07 -8.90 -34.12
N ALA A 171 -10.68 -9.85 -34.83
CA ALA A 171 -11.97 -9.61 -35.50
C ALA A 171 -13.08 -9.25 -34.50
N GLU A 172 -13.00 -9.83 -33.30
CA GLU A 172 -13.89 -9.63 -32.17
C GLU A 172 -13.71 -8.27 -31.50
N ASN A 173 -12.49 -7.72 -31.51
CA ASN A 173 -12.24 -6.36 -31.06
C ASN A 173 -12.74 -5.37 -32.13
N ILE A 174 -13.74 -4.60 -31.75
CA ILE A 174 -14.38 -3.59 -32.58
C ILE A 174 -14.14 -2.16 -32.06
N ASN A 175 -13.08 -1.96 -31.26
CA ASN A 175 -12.54 -0.65 -30.93
C ASN A 175 -12.42 0.21 -32.19
N THR A 176 -12.81 1.47 -32.06
CA THR A 176 -12.87 2.50 -33.11
C THR A 176 -13.73 2.17 -34.34
N LYS A 177 -14.27 0.95 -34.45
CA LYS A 177 -15.17 0.56 -35.52
C LYS A 177 -16.54 1.23 -35.34
N THR A 178 -17.18 1.33 -36.48
CA THR A 178 -18.48 1.95 -36.65
C THR A 178 -19.59 0.95 -36.26
N VAL A 179 -20.50 1.38 -35.40
CA VAL A 179 -21.64 0.60 -34.90
C VAL A 179 -22.97 1.26 -35.28
N LYS A 180 -24.02 0.46 -35.43
CA LYS A 180 -25.39 0.89 -35.77
C LYS A 180 -26.27 0.87 -34.53
N ARG A 181 -27.38 1.59 -34.61
CA ARG A 181 -28.47 1.51 -33.65
C ARG A 181 -28.98 0.07 -33.53
N GLY A 182 -29.17 -0.39 -32.31
CA GLY A 182 -29.58 -1.76 -32.00
C GLY A 182 -28.45 -2.79 -32.07
N ASP A 183 -27.23 -2.41 -32.46
CA ASP A 183 -26.09 -3.32 -32.37
C ASP A 183 -25.82 -3.66 -30.90
N LYS A 184 -25.43 -4.91 -30.66
CA LYS A 184 -25.01 -5.41 -29.35
C LYS A 184 -23.51 -5.35 -29.25
N LEU A 185 -23.02 -4.77 -28.17
CA LEU A 185 -21.60 -4.63 -27.88
C LEU A 185 -21.33 -5.21 -26.49
N VAL A 186 -20.09 -5.59 -26.25
CA VAL A 186 -19.62 -6.02 -24.93
C VAL A 186 -18.43 -5.17 -24.57
N TYR A 187 -18.56 -4.32 -23.56
CA TYR A 187 -17.35 -3.76 -22.95
C TYR A 187 -16.71 -4.87 -22.13
N GLN A 188 -15.45 -5.17 -22.44
CA GLN A 188 -14.66 -6.08 -21.63
C GLN A 188 -13.63 -5.29 -20.84
N VAL A 189 -13.78 -5.27 -19.52
CA VAL A 189 -12.99 -4.46 -18.59
C VAL A 189 -12.17 -5.37 -17.68
N TRP A 190 -10.86 -5.17 -17.58
CA TRP A 190 -9.96 -6.09 -16.89
C TRP A 190 -9.42 -5.44 -15.62
N LEU A 191 -9.78 -6.03 -14.47
CA LEU A 191 -9.14 -5.74 -13.18
C LEU A 191 -7.80 -6.49 -13.12
N ASP A 192 -6.70 -5.76 -13.20
CA ASP A 192 -5.34 -6.32 -13.16
C ASP A 192 -4.84 -6.49 -11.73
N THR A 193 -4.53 -7.74 -11.36
CA THR A 193 -3.87 -8.09 -10.10
C THR A 193 -2.50 -8.72 -10.32
N THR A 194 -1.96 -8.67 -11.55
CA THR A 194 -0.68 -9.27 -11.93
C THR A 194 0.53 -8.55 -11.33
N GLN A 195 0.39 -7.25 -11.08
CA GLN A 195 1.42 -6.41 -10.47
C GLN A 195 1.40 -6.45 -8.93
N PHE A 196 0.49 -7.23 -8.33
CA PHE A 196 0.42 -7.37 -6.87
C PHE A 196 1.42 -8.43 -6.42
N ASP A 197 2.50 -7.99 -5.79
CA ASP A 197 3.69 -8.79 -5.51
C ASP A 197 3.99 -8.88 -4.01
N ALA A 198 5.14 -9.47 -3.65
CA ALA A 198 5.51 -9.62 -2.24
C ALA A 198 5.68 -8.29 -1.49
N ALA A 199 5.92 -7.17 -2.17
CA ALA A 199 6.08 -5.86 -1.54
C ALA A 199 4.73 -5.25 -1.13
N ASN A 200 3.65 -5.57 -1.85
CA ASN A 200 2.36 -4.91 -1.65
C ASN A 200 1.18 -5.85 -1.33
N LYS A 201 1.23 -7.14 -1.71
CA LYS A 201 0.09 -8.07 -1.61
C LYS A 201 -0.47 -8.22 -0.19
N ASP A 202 0.39 -8.09 0.82
CA ASP A 202 0.01 -8.24 2.23
C ASP A 202 -0.51 -6.93 2.84
N ASN A 203 -0.73 -5.90 2.01
CA ASN A 203 -1.21 -4.57 2.42
C ASN A 203 -2.51 -4.16 1.69
N ILE A 204 -2.97 -4.95 0.71
CA ILE A 204 -4.16 -4.62 -0.09
C ILE A 204 -5.42 -4.98 0.70
N GLN A 205 -6.27 -3.99 0.97
CA GLN A 205 -7.49 -4.17 1.77
C GLN A 205 -8.74 -4.39 0.93
N SER A 206 -8.76 -3.82 -0.27
CA SER A 206 -9.86 -3.94 -1.23
C SER A 206 -9.31 -3.78 -2.65
N VAL A 207 -10.07 -4.28 -3.62
CA VAL A 207 -9.81 -4.08 -5.05
C VAL A 207 -11.15 -3.78 -5.72
N GLY A 208 -11.09 -2.99 -6.78
CA GLY A 208 -12.26 -2.69 -7.58
C GLY A 208 -11.87 -2.04 -8.89
N ILE A 209 -12.86 -1.90 -9.76
CA ILE A 209 -12.72 -1.27 -11.05
C ILE A 209 -14.02 -0.52 -11.37
N SER A 210 -13.91 0.62 -12.03
CA SER A 210 -15.07 1.39 -12.49
C SER A 210 -15.01 1.60 -13.99
N ASP A 211 -16.17 1.73 -14.64
CA ASP A 211 -16.30 2.04 -16.06
C ASP A 211 -17.32 3.16 -16.25
N ASP A 212 -16.88 4.29 -16.82
CA ASP A 212 -17.77 5.37 -17.26
C ASP A 212 -18.18 5.09 -18.71
N TYR A 213 -19.40 4.60 -18.90
CA TYR A 213 -19.94 4.27 -20.21
C TYR A 213 -20.83 5.40 -20.72
N ASP A 214 -20.92 5.54 -22.05
CA ASP A 214 -21.75 6.58 -22.66
C ASP A 214 -23.25 6.21 -22.54
N GLU A 215 -23.83 6.51 -21.38
CA GLU A 215 -25.24 6.24 -21.08
C GLU A 215 -26.19 7.02 -21.99
N ALA A 216 -25.75 8.08 -22.66
CA ALA A 216 -26.54 8.77 -23.66
C ALA A 216 -26.69 7.95 -24.95
N LYS A 217 -25.75 7.03 -25.23
CA LYS A 217 -25.72 6.22 -26.45
C LYS A 217 -26.03 4.74 -26.24
N LEU A 218 -25.87 4.23 -25.03
CA LEU A 218 -25.94 2.80 -24.75
C LEU A 218 -27.01 2.48 -23.71
N GLU A 219 -27.75 1.39 -23.97
CA GLU A 219 -28.58 0.70 -22.99
C GLU A 219 -27.75 -0.41 -22.35
N LEU A 220 -27.84 -0.51 -21.02
CA LEU A 220 -27.13 -1.49 -20.23
C LEU A 220 -28.10 -2.13 -19.22
N ASP A 221 -27.96 -3.44 -19.05
CA ASP A 221 -28.67 -4.21 -18.05
C ASP A 221 -27.66 -4.74 -17.03
N ALA A 222 -27.61 -4.11 -15.86
CA ALA A 222 -26.64 -4.42 -14.82
C ALA A 222 -26.69 -5.90 -14.38
N THR A 223 -27.84 -6.56 -14.50
CA THR A 223 -28.00 -7.97 -14.12
C THR A 223 -27.28 -8.94 -15.05
N LYS A 224 -26.85 -8.46 -16.23
CA LYS A 224 -26.11 -9.23 -17.24
C LYS A 224 -24.60 -9.05 -17.16
N ILE A 225 -24.11 -8.15 -16.31
CA ILE A 225 -22.67 -7.98 -16.12
C ILE A 225 -22.12 -9.27 -15.49
N LYS A 226 -21.01 -9.77 -16.05
CA LYS A 226 -20.36 -10.99 -15.60
C LYS A 226 -18.87 -10.77 -15.38
N ALA A 227 -18.33 -11.26 -14.27
CA ALA A 227 -16.91 -11.25 -13.99
C ALA A 227 -16.34 -12.67 -14.11
N TYR A 228 -15.19 -12.81 -14.76
CA TYR A 228 -14.51 -14.08 -14.96
C TYR A 228 -13.08 -14.05 -14.43
N ASP A 229 -12.65 -15.13 -13.78
CA ASP A 229 -11.25 -15.31 -13.39
C ASP A 229 -10.43 -15.77 -14.60
N SER A 230 -9.38 -15.03 -14.96
CA SER A 230 -8.65 -15.28 -16.20
C SER A 230 -7.78 -16.55 -16.20
N VAL A 231 -7.60 -17.21 -15.06
CA VAL A 231 -6.81 -18.44 -14.95
C VAL A 231 -7.73 -19.65 -15.04
N THR A 232 -8.87 -19.60 -14.37
CA THR A 232 -9.83 -20.72 -14.27
C THR A 232 -10.91 -20.67 -15.34
N GLY A 233 -11.28 -19.47 -15.80
CA GLY A 233 -12.43 -19.22 -16.66
C GLY A 233 -13.76 -19.22 -15.93
N ASP A 234 -13.76 -19.37 -14.60
CA ASP A 234 -14.99 -19.46 -13.80
C ASP A 234 -15.70 -18.11 -13.72
N ASP A 235 -17.05 -18.14 -13.72
CA ASP A 235 -17.89 -16.99 -13.38
C ASP A 235 -17.74 -16.72 -11.87
N VAL A 236 -17.15 -15.57 -11.55
CA VAL A 236 -16.87 -15.08 -10.20
C VAL A 236 -17.60 -13.77 -9.92
N THR A 237 -18.70 -13.51 -10.64
CA THR A 237 -19.53 -12.31 -10.48
C THR A 237 -20.02 -12.16 -9.03
N ASP A 238 -20.25 -13.28 -8.35
CA ASP A 238 -20.69 -13.32 -6.95
C ASP A 238 -19.66 -12.74 -5.98
N LYS A 239 -18.37 -12.62 -6.35
CA LYS A 239 -17.32 -12.00 -5.54
C LYS A 239 -17.40 -10.46 -5.50
N PHE A 240 -18.11 -9.84 -6.42
CA PHE A 240 -18.14 -8.38 -6.56
C PHE A 240 -19.51 -7.80 -6.23
N ASP A 241 -19.51 -6.65 -5.56
CA ASP A 241 -20.65 -5.74 -5.49
C ASP A 241 -20.59 -4.86 -6.74
N ILE A 242 -21.57 -5.03 -7.64
CA ILE A 242 -21.64 -4.32 -8.92
C ILE A 242 -22.79 -3.33 -8.86
N THR A 243 -22.49 -2.05 -9.01
CA THR A 243 -23.45 -0.94 -9.01
C THR A 243 -23.38 -0.17 -10.32
N VAL A 244 -24.51 0.38 -10.76
CA VAL A 244 -24.59 1.29 -11.91
C VAL A 244 -25.32 2.54 -11.47
N GLU A 245 -24.62 3.68 -11.43
CA GLU A 245 -25.15 4.95 -10.99
C GLU A 245 -24.57 6.09 -11.83
N GLY A 246 -25.44 6.90 -12.44
CA GLY A 246 -25.04 8.08 -13.22
C GLY A 246 -24.04 7.80 -14.35
N GLY A 247 -24.27 6.75 -15.16
CA GLY A 247 -23.38 6.36 -16.26
C GLY A 247 -22.11 5.63 -15.83
N VAL A 248 -21.88 5.46 -14.52
CA VAL A 248 -20.69 4.79 -13.99
C VAL A 248 -21.05 3.42 -13.43
N ILE A 249 -20.36 2.40 -13.92
CA ILE A 249 -20.37 1.04 -13.37
C ILE A 249 -19.23 0.96 -12.36
N THR A 250 -19.49 0.42 -11.18
CA THR A 250 -18.44 0.14 -10.19
C THR A 250 -18.56 -1.32 -9.77
N ALA A 251 -17.45 -2.05 -9.83
CA ALA A 251 -17.34 -3.40 -9.32
C ALA A 251 -16.27 -3.45 -8.23
N THR A 252 -16.68 -3.66 -6.99
CA THR A 252 -15.78 -3.71 -5.82
C THR A 252 -15.84 -5.09 -5.18
N LEU A 253 -14.69 -5.61 -4.74
CA LEU A 253 -14.63 -6.88 -4.03
C LEU A 253 -15.52 -6.83 -2.77
N LYS A 254 -16.38 -7.83 -2.61
CA LYS A 254 -17.30 -7.92 -1.47
C LYS A 254 -16.56 -8.04 -0.15
N ALA A 255 -17.25 -7.65 0.92
CA ALA A 255 -16.84 -8.03 2.27
C ALA A 255 -16.75 -9.57 2.42
N GLY A 256 -15.86 -10.05 3.31
CA GLY A 256 -15.68 -11.47 3.59
C GLY A 256 -14.53 -12.16 2.82
N PHE A 257 -13.94 -11.45 1.86
CA PHE A 257 -12.70 -11.85 1.17
C PHE A 257 -11.43 -11.37 1.88
N THR A 258 -11.55 -10.83 3.08
CA THR A 258 -10.41 -10.38 3.90
C THR A 258 -10.05 -11.35 5.01
N LYS A 259 -8.85 -11.20 5.54
CA LYS A 259 -8.33 -11.81 6.77
C LYS A 259 -7.67 -10.75 7.65
N SER A 260 -7.64 -11.00 8.95
CA SER A 260 -6.88 -10.19 9.90
C SER A 260 -5.38 -10.50 9.79
N LEU A 261 -4.54 -9.46 9.94
CA LEU A 261 -3.10 -9.62 10.14
C LEU A 261 -2.73 -10.11 11.56
N GLY A 262 -3.68 -10.08 12.50
CA GLY A 262 -3.44 -10.45 13.90
C GLY A 262 -2.67 -9.39 14.70
N ASP A 263 -2.58 -8.18 14.16
CA ASP A 263 -2.10 -6.99 14.86
C ASP A 263 -3.16 -6.44 15.84
N ALA A 264 -2.74 -5.56 16.76
CA ALA A 264 -3.61 -5.02 17.79
C ALA A 264 -4.81 -4.23 17.22
N GLU A 265 -4.63 -3.61 16.05
CA GLU A 265 -5.66 -2.83 15.36
C GLU A 265 -6.58 -3.69 14.49
N ASN A 266 -6.34 -5.01 14.41
CA ASN A 266 -7.09 -5.95 13.59
C ASN A 266 -7.19 -5.51 12.11
N THR A 267 -6.07 -5.07 11.56
CA THR A 267 -5.95 -4.62 10.17
C THR A 267 -6.41 -5.73 9.22
N GLN A 268 -7.36 -5.40 8.34
CA GLN A 268 -7.93 -6.34 7.37
C GLN A 268 -7.23 -6.20 6.03
N ILE A 269 -6.79 -7.33 5.49
CA ILE A 269 -6.20 -7.42 4.15
C ILE A 269 -6.89 -8.51 3.34
N ILE A 270 -6.79 -8.49 2.01
CA ILE A 270 -7.36 -9.52 1.15
C ILE A 270 -6.74 -10.89 1.50
N ASP A 271 -7.62 -11.86 1.72
CA ASP A 271 -7.27 -13.26 1.88
C ASP A 271 -7.04 -13.88 0.50
N THR A 272 -5.77 -13.97 0.11
CA THR A 272 -5.36 -14.51 -1.19
C THR A 272 -5.71 -15.99 -1.40
N THR A 273 -6.14 -16.69 -0.34
CA THR A 273 -6.69 -18.05 -0.45
C THR A 273 -8.15 -18.05 -0.93
N LYS A 274 -8.88 -16.95 -0.76
CA LYS A 274 -10.27 -16.75 -1.21
C LYS A 274 -10.36 -15.91 -2.48
N PHE A 275 -9.42 -14.97 -2.66
CA PHE A 275 -9.32 -14.11 -3.83
C PHE A 275 -7.87 -14.03 -4.31
N ALA A 276 -7.53 -14.81 -5.33
CA ALA A 276 -6.15 -14.95 -5.75
C ALA A 276 -5.67 -13.75 -6.60
N PHE A 277 -4.44 -13.31 -6.35
CA PHE A 277 -3.73 -12.33 -7.19
C PHE A 277 -2.96 -13.01 -8.32
N GLY A 278 -2.20 -12.23 -9.10
CA GLY A 278 -1.39 -12.72 -10.20
C GLY A 278 -2.20 -13.01 -11.46
N ARG A 279 -3.38 -12.41 -11.62
CA ARG A 279 -4.33 -12.69 -12.70
C ARG A 279 -5.18 -11.48 -13.04
N TYR A 280 -5.97 -11.60 -14.11
CA TYR A 280 -7.01 -10.64 -14.41
C TYR A 280 -8.37 -11.16 -13.92
N TYR A 281 -9.22 -10.22 -13.50
CA TYR A 281 -10.65 -10.45 -13.37
C TYR A 281 -11.34 -9.66 -14.47
N LYS A 282 -11.90 -10.37 -15.44
CA LYS A 282 -12.40 -9.81 -16.71
C LYS A 282 -13.91 -9.69 -16.65
N PHE A 283 -14.39 -8.46 -16.75
CA PHE A 283 -15.81 -8.12 -16.69
C PHE A 283 -16.35 -7.98 -18.11
N ASP A 284 -17.29 -8.84 -18.49
CA ASP A 284 -18.14 -8.63 -19.65
C ASP A 284 -19.33 -7.77 -19.25
N ILE A 285 -19.51 -6.66 -19.95
CA ILE A 285 -20.57 -5.68 -19.75
C ILE A 285 -21.35 -5.58 -21.07
N PRO A 286 -22.41 -6.39 -21.23
CA PRO A 286 -23.24 -6.35 -22.44
C PRO A 286 -24.05 -5.06 -22.53
N THR A 287 -23.97 -4.39 -23.68
CA THR A 287 -24.69 -3.16 -23.97
C THR A 287 -25.41 -3.25 -25.32
N THR A 288 -26.34 -2.33 -25.56
CA THR A 288 -27.03 -2.18 -26.86
C THR A 288 -27.04 -0.72 -27.26
N VAL A 289 -26.72 -0.42 -28.52
CA VAL A 289 -26.77 0.96 -29.03
C VAL A 289 -28.21 1.44 -29.09
N LYS A 290 -28.52 2.55 -28.42
CA LYS A 290 -29.86 3.11 -28.34
C LYS A 290 -30.45 3.42 -29.72
N ALA A 291 -31.76 3.29 -29.84
CA ALA A 291 -32.47 3.54 -31.10
C ALA A 291 -32.58 5.03 -31.46
N ASP A 292 -32.42 5.92 -30.48
CA ASP A 292 -32.62 7.37 -30.59
C ASP A 292 -31.30 8.18 -30.70
N VAL A 293 -30.15 7.50 -30.74
CA VAL A 293 -28.83 8.17 -30.85
C VAL A 293 -28.80 9.15 -32.04
N PRO A 294 -28.51 10.46 -31.82
CA PRO A 294 -28.65 11.48 -32.85
C PRO A 294 -27.82 11.26 -34.13
N TRP A 295 -28.40 11.62 -35.27
CA TRP A 295 -27.83 11.40 -36.61
C TRP A 295 -26.55 12.20 -36.92
N TRP A 296 -26.16 13.18 -36.09
CA TRP A 296 -25.00 14.06 -36.31
C TRP A 296 -23.71 13.60 -35.61
N CYS A 297 -23.71 12.44 -34.93
CA CYS A 297 -22.44 11.74 -34.68
C CYS A 297 -21.82 11.39 -36.05
N ARG A 298 -20.58 11.85 -36.28
CA ARG A 298 -19.96 12.18 -37.59
C ARG A 298 -20.42 11.33 -38.78
N TYR A 299 -21.00 12.01 -39.78
CA TYR A 299 -21.24 11.65 -41.18
C TYR A 299 -21.16 10.16 -41.56
N ARG A 300 -22.36 9.60 -41.87
CA ARG A 300 -22.72 8.20 -42.21
C ARG A 300 -23.22 7.46 -40.97
N LYS A 301 -24.55 7.28 -40.84
CA LYS A 301 -25.31 6.19 -40.17
C LYS A 301 -24.77 5.48 -38.90
N TYR A 302 -23.74 5.98 -38.23
CA TYR A 302 -22.88 5.17 -37.37
C TYR A 302 -22.26 5.97 -36.23
N CYS A 303 -22.11 5.33 -35.06
CA CYS A 303 -21.30 5.82 -33.94
C CYS A 303 -19.97 5.06 -33.90
N SER A 304 -18.88 5.68 -33.44
CA SER A 304 -17.63 4.97 -33.12
C SER A 304 -17.70 4.44 -31.70
N ALA A 305 -17.27 3.19 -31.49
CA ALA A 305 -16.93 2.68 -30.18
C ALA A 305 -15.53 3.16 -29.80
N SER A 306 -15.32 3.75 -28.63
CA SER A 306 -13.99 4.08 -28.11
C SER A 306 -13.91 3.62 -26.65
N SER A 307 -12.80 3.01 -26.26
CA SER A 307 -12.45 2.76 -24.87
C SER A 307 -11.47 3.84 -24.40
N GLN A 308 -11.63 4.30 -23.16
CA GLN A 308 -10.58 4.99 -22.41
C GLN A 308 -10.16 4.06 -21.28
N LEU A 309 -8.87 3.99 -20.99
CA LEU A 309 -8.34 3.17 -19.91
C LEU A 309 -8.79 3.74 -18.56
N LEU A 310 -9.08 2.84 -17.63
CA LEU A 310 -9.74 3.16 -16.38
C LEU A 310 -8.76 3.71 -15.35
N GLN A 311 -9.21 4.63 -14.51
CA GLN A 311 -8.41 5.14 -13.40
C GLN A 311 -8.68 4.32 -12.13
N PRO A 312 -7.65 4.07 -11.28
CA PRO A 312 -7.84 3.35 -10.03
C PRO A 312 -8.77 4.12 -9.07
N ASN A 313 -9.63 3.37 -8.37
CA ASN A 313 -10.34 3.88 -7.20
C ASN A 313 -9.46 3.64 -5.97
N TYR A 314 -8.99 4.71 -5.34
CA TYR A 314 -8.31 4.67 -4.03
C TYR A 314 -9.31 4.83 -2.89
#